data_AF-A0A1V8TQ60-F1
#
_entry.id   AF-A0A1V8TQ60-F1
#
_cell.length_a   1.000
_cell.length_b   1.000
_cell.length_c   1.000
_cell.angle_alpha   90.00
_cell.angle_beta   90.00
_cell.angle_gamma   90.00
#
_symmetry.space_group_name_H-M   'P 1'
#
loop_
_entity.id
_entity.type
_entity.pdbx_description
1 polymer ?
#
loop_
_entity_poly.entity_id
_entity_poly.type
_entity_poly.pdbx_seq_one_letter_code
_entity_poly.pdbx_strand_id
1 'polypeptide(L)'
;MATTQDASAQSAPLDPKTSERRYWRDPITSVQREIWRPGDPDGVLEADYFERPPPLAPVPERWRVYQTTPAKPFKHRVSEPPKNVLLDDRALYEVLTSNIPKLVAARKWSHDLSGPAKLRVRRVHRGRSALPNEDGEIPSIDFGGRVGKYVFCGEKDHEEVRYRELSPECVAEPSAPVRDSTPKNTNKGHNQFTPVDQLMVDDDEEYTVDLGHQITHNVKG
;
A
#
# COMPACT_ATOMS: atom_id res chain seq x y z
N MET A 1 49.74 0.21 20.93
CA MET A 1 49.01 -0.52 19.88
C MET A 1 47.59 0.02 19.87
N ALA A 2 47.32 1.04 19.05
CA ALA A 2 45.99 1.62 18.91
C ALA A 2 45.34 0.99 17.68
N THR A 3 44.28 0.21 17.90
CA THR A 3 43.50 -0.39 16.82
C THR A 3 42.53 0.68 16.31
N THR A 4 42.89 1.31 15.19
CA THR A 4 41.98 2.14 14.42
C THR A 4 40.83 1.26 13.93
N GLN A 5 39.62 1.50 14.45
CA GLN A 5 38.40 0.91 13.92
C GLN A 5 38.26 1.34 12.46
N ASP A 6 38.16 0.35 11.57
CA ASP A 6 37.72 0.55 10.19
C ASP A 6 36.32 1.17 10.23
N ALA A 7 36.26 2.47 9.95
CA ALA A 7 35.03 3.14 9.60
C ALA A 7 34.52 2.47 8.32
N SER A 8 33.54 1.58 8.47
CA SER A 8 32.77 0.97 7.38
C SER A 8 32.57 2.00 6.26
N ALA A 9 33.16 1.71 5.10
CA ALA A 9 33.19 2.60 3.95
C ALA A 9 31.76 2.89 3.49
N GLN A 10 31.18 3.97 4.02
CA GLN A 10 29.87 4.43 3.57
C GLN A 10 30.01 4.86 2.12
N SER A 11 29.36 4.11 1.21
CA SER A 11 29.30 4.46 -0.20
C SER A 11 28.79 5.89 -0.35
N ALA A 12 29.54 6.72 -1.09
CA ALA A 12 29.18 8.12 -1.30
C ALA A 12 27.80 8.20 -1.99
N PRO A 13 26.94 9.16 -1.60
CA PRO A 13 25.61 9.24 -2.16
C PRO A 13 25.67 9.59 -3.66
N LEU A 14 24.99 8.77 -4.46
CA LEU A 14 24.88 8.86 -5.92
C LEU A 14 24.02 10.05 -6.33
N ASP A 15 24.35 10.72 -7.43
CA ASP A 15 23.48 11.73 -8.01
C ASP A 15 22.32 11.05 -8.78
N PRO A 16 21.05 11.26 -8.38
CA PRO A 16 19.91 10.61 -9.05
C PRO A 16 19.77 10.98 -10.53
N LYS A 17 20.28 12.13 -10.99
CA LYS A 17 20.14 12.57 -12.38
C LYS A 17 21.21 12.00 -13.30
N THR A 18 22.44 11.87 -12.81
CA THR A 18 23.61 11.52 -13.62
C THR A 18 24.12 10.09 -13.40
N SER A 19 23.81 9.47 -12.26
CA SER A 19 24.27 8.12 -11.94
C SER A 19 23.49 7.07 -12.73
N GLU A 20 24.18 5.98 -13.06
CA GLU A 20 23.56 4.80 -13.66
C GLU A 20 22.48 4.21 -12.75
N ARG A 21 21.48 3.57 -13.38
CA ARG A 21 20.43 2.86 -12.67
C ARG A 21 21.03 1.69 -11.88
N ARG A 22 20.70 1.62 -10.59
CA ARG A 22 20.99 0.46 -9.76
C ARG A 22 19.81 -0.51 -9.78
N TYR A 23 20.11 -1.78 -9.61
CA TYR A 23 19.13 -2.86 -9.71
C TYR A 23 19.20 -3.75 -8.48
N TRP A 24 18.03 -4.24 -8.08
CA TRP A 24 17.87 -5.34 -7.14
C TRP A 24 17.39 -6.58 -7.89
N ARG A 25 17.84 -7.75 -7.45
CA ARG A 25 17.40 -9.04 -8.00
C ARG A 25 16.71 -9.82 -6.91
N ASP A 26 15.48 -10.25 -7.20
CA ASP A 26 14.73 -11.07 -6.26
C ASP A 26 15.45 -12.40 -6.00
N PRO A 27 15.76 -12.74 -4.73
CA PRO A 27 16.56 -13.92 -4.41
C PRO A 27 15.83 -15.24 -4.70
N ILE A 28 14.50 -15.24 -4.79
CA ILE A 28 13.71 -16.44 -5.06
C ILE A 28 13.40 -16.55 -6.56
N THR A 29 12.92 -15.46 -7.16
CA THR A 29 12.42 -15.48 -8.55
C THR A 29 13.47 -15.04 -9.58
N SER A 30 14.62 -14.54 -9.13
CA SER A 30 15.66 -13.92 -9.97
C SER A 30 15.16 -12.73 -10.82
N VAL A 31 13.98 -12.20 -10.52
CA VAL A 31 13.40 -11.06 -11.23
C VAL A 31 14.18 -9.80 -10.88
N GLN A 32 14.73 -9.16 -11.90
CA GLN A 32 15.43 -7.88 -11.77
C GLN A 32 14.44 -6.71 -11.73
N ARG A 33 14.69 -5.76 -10.82
CA ARG A 33 13.92 -4.55 -10.58
C ARG A 33 14.87 -3.36 -10.39
N GLU A 34 14.47 -2.18 -10.83
CA GLU A 34 15.24 -0.96 -10.55
C GLU A 34 15.14 -0.56 -9.07
N ILE A 35 16.19 0.02 -8.52
CA ILE A 35 16.11 0.75 -7.26
C ILE A 35 15.46 2.11 -7.54
N TRP A 36 14.44 2.44 -6.75
CA TRP A 36 13.76 3.73 -6.81
C TRP A 36 14.75 4.84 -6.43
N ARG A 37 14.79 5.92 -7.22
CA ARG A 37 15.59 7.11 -6.92
C ARG A 37 14.71 8.35 -6.72
N PRO A 38 15.17 9.35 -5.95
CA PRO A 38 14.49 10.64 -5.86
C PRO A 38 14.16 11.22 -7.24
N GLY A 39 12.89 11.57 -7.45
CA GLY A 39 12.37 12.06 -8.72
C GLY A 39 11.72 11.00 -9.61
N ASP A 40 11.84 9.71 -9.29
CA ASP A 40 11.03 8.69 -9.94
C ASP A 40 9.55 8.80 -9.52
N PRO A 41 8.61 8.56 -10.44
CA PRO A 41 7.19 8.52 -10.10
C PRO A 41 6.84 7.29 -9.26
N ASP A 42 5.61 7.29 -8.73
CA ASP A 42 4.94 6.08 -8.23
C ASP A 42 4.93 4.99 -9.33
N GLY A 43 4.90 3.72 -8.93
CA GLY A 43 4.71 2.62 -9.88
C GLY A 43 3.29 2.58 -10.44
N VAL A 44 3.14 1.90 -11.58
CA VAL A 44 1.84 1.66 -12.21
C VAL A 44 1.27 0.35 -11.68
N LEU A 45 0.07 0.38 -11.09
CA LEU A 45 -0.50 -0.77 -10.39
C LEU A 45 -0.60 -2.01 -11.29
N GLU A 46 -1.04 -1.80 -12.54
CA GLU A 46 -1.29 -2.85 -13.53
C GLU A 46 -0.01 -3.41 -14.16
N ALA A 47 1.11 -2.67 -14.08
CA ALA A 47 2.32 -3.03 -14.80
C ALA A 47 2.99 -4.30 -14.24
N ASP A 48 2.89 -4.55 -12.94
CA ASP A 48 3.72 -5.58 -12.31
C ASP A 48 3.08 -6.21 -11.08
N TYR A 49 1.75 -6.29 -11.05
CA TYR A 49 1.00 -6.86 -9.92
C TYR A 49 1.45 -8.30 -9.59
N PHE A 50 1.53 -8.66 -8.30
CA PHE A 50 2.13 -9.92 -7.83
C PHE A 50 1.40 -11.21 -8.29
N GLU A 51 0.16 -11.09 -8.77
CA GLU A 51 -0.65 -12.19 -9.35
C GLU A 51 -0.59 -12.22 -10.89
N ARG A 52 0.14 -11.29 -11.53
CA ARG A 52 0.19 -11.21 -12.99
C ARG A 52 0.89 -12.44 -13.56
N PRO A 53 0.25 -13.21 -14.46
CA PRO A 53 0.89 -14.33 -15.13
C PRO A 53 1.96 -13.83 -16.12
N PRO A 54 2.97 -14.66 -16.45
CA PRO A 54 3.93 -14.34 -17.51
C PRO A 54 3.23 -14.01 -18.86
N PRO A 55 3.87 -13.20 -19.72
CA PRO A 55 5.21 -12.63 -19.58
C PRO A 55 5.25 -11.44 -18.61
N LEU A 56 6.36 -11.35 -17.85
CA LEU A 56 6.62 -10.20 -16.99
C LEU A 56 6.83 -8.94 -17.83
N ALA A 57 6.42 -7.79 -17.30
CA ALA A 57 6.69 -6.50 -17.94
C ALA A 57 8.21 -6.28 -18.14
N PRO A 58 8.62 -5.45 -19.12
CA PRO A 58 10.00 -4.98 -19.23
C PRO A 58 10.50 -4.36 -17.93
N VAL A 59 11.79 -4.49 -17.63
CA VAL A 59 12.42 -3.97 -16.40
C VAL A 59 12.05 -2.51 -16.05
N PRO A 60 12.05 -1.53 -16.99
CA PRO A 60 11.73 -0.13 -16.64
C PRO A 60 10.26 0.11 -16.26
N GLU A 61 9.37 -0.80 -16.64
CA GLU A 61 7.94 -0.75 -16.32
C GLU A 61 7.60 -1.48 -15.01
N ARG A 62 8.56 -2.27 -14.49
CA ARG A 62 8.38 -3.01 -13.24
C ARG A 62 8.32 -2.07 -12.04
N TRP A 63 7.68 -2.56 -10.99
CA TRP A 63 7.74 -1.92 -9.70
C TRP A 63 9.18 -1.89 -9.20
N ARG A 64 9.60 -0.70 -8.79
CA ARG A 64 10.93 -0.43 -8.26
C ARG A 64 11.03 -0.86 -6.81
N VAL A 65 12.25 -1.07 -6.32
CA VAL A 65 12.51 -1.29 -4.89
C VAL A 65 12.85 0.04 -4.23
N TYR A 66 12.04 0.44 -3.26
CA TYR A 66 12.29 1.60 -2.42
C TYR A 66 13.15 1.19 -1.22
N GLN A 67 14.33 1.80 -1.12
CA GLN A 67 15.22 1.68 0.02
C GLN A 67 15.07 2.93 0.88
N THR A 68 14.81 2.74 2.16
CA THR A 68 14.60 3.86 3.08
C THR A 68 15.89 4.67 3.18
N THR A 69 15.79 6.00 3.29
CA THR A 69 16.96 6.87 3.54
C THR A 69 17.07 7.12 5.04
N PRO A 70 18.26 7.01 5.67
CA PRO A 70 18.39 7.01 7.14
C PRO A 70 18.03 8.35 7.82
N ALA A 71 17.87 9.44 7.08
CA ALA A 71 17.83 10.79 7.65
C ALA A 71 16.44 11.31 8.08
N LYS A 72 15.33 10.64 7.72
CA LYS A 72 14.00 11.21 7.91
C LYS A 72 13.07 10.29 8.70
N PRO A 73 12.46 10.76 9.80
CA PRO A 73 11.38 10.03 10.44
C PRO A 73 10.21 9.93 9.47
N PHE A 74 9.58 8.76 9.43
CA PHE A 74 8.36 8.54 8.68
C PHE A 74 7.26 9.48 9.20
N LYS A 75 6.61 10.19 8.27
CA LYS A 75 5.47 11.08 8.51
C LYS A 75 4.44 10.85 7.41
N HIS A 76 3.24 10.43 7.79
CA HIS A 76 2.13 10.25 6.86
C HIS A 76 1.93 11.52 6.01
N ARG A 77 1.78 11.34 4.70
CA ARG A 77 1.65 12.37 3.65
C ARG A 77 2.85 13.31 3.45
N VAL A 78 3.95 13.13 4.18
CA VAL A 78 5.13 13.99 4.08
C VAL A 78 6.36 13.21 3.63
N SER A 79 6.60 12.05 4.24
CA SER A 79 7.73 11.16 3.95
C SER A 79 7.28 9.72 3.76
N GLU A 80 6.09 9.53 3.18
CA GLU A 80 5.65 8.21 2.75
C GLU A 80 6.55 7.67 1.64
N PRO A 81 6.82 6.35 1.63
CA PRO A 81 7.34 5.69 0.45
C PRO A 81 6.46 5.97 -0.78
N PRO A 82 7.04 5.95 -1.98
CA PRO A 82 6.27 5.95 -3.23
C PRO A 82 5.23 4.82 -3.23
N LYS A 83 4.14 5.00 -3.95
CA LYS A 83 3.10 3.97 -4.11
C LYS A 83 3.52 2.99 -5.19
N ASN A 84 2.99 1.77 -5.11
CA ASN A 84 3.20 0.72 -6.10
C ASN A 84 4.70 0.43 -6.33
N VAL A 85 5.44 0.35 -5.22
CA VAL A 85 6.85 -0.06 -5.18
C VAL A 85 6.99 -1.20 -4.18
N LEU A 86 8.08 -1.95 -4.27
CA LEU A 86 8.47 -2.91 -3.26
C LEU A 86 9.20 -2.17 -2.15
N LEU A 87 8.80 -2.40 -0.90
CA LEU A 87 9.45 -1.78 0.25
C LEU A 87 10.63 -2.63 0.75
N ASP A 88 11.69 -1.98 1.21
CA ASP A 88 12.65 -2.61 2.13
C ASP A 88 11.99 -2.89 3.50
N ASP A 89 12.64 -3.70 4.33
CA ASP A 89 12.09 -4.14 5.62
C ASP A 89 11.88 -2.95 6.57
N ARG A 90 12.79 -1.97 6.57
CA ARG A 90 12.65 -0.74 7.34
C ARG A 90 11.43 0.10 6.91
N ALA A 91 11.27 0.39 5.61
CA ALA A 91 10.13 1.15 5.10
C ALA A 91 8.81 0.46 5.41
N LEU A 92 8.79 -0.86 5.23
CA LEU A 92 7.60 -1.66 5.50
C LEU A 92 7.21 -1.58 6.98
N TYR A 93 8.18 -1.72 7.88
CA TYR A 93 7.94 -1.59 9.32
C TYR A 93 7.40 -0.20 9.68
N GLU A 94 7.96 0.86 9.11
CA GLU A 94 7.47 2.23 9.29
C GLU A 94 6.04 2.42 8.76
N VAL A 95 5.72 1.86 7.59
CA VAL A 95 4.35 1.86 7.03
C VAL A 95 3.37 1.14 7.96
N LEU A 96 3.73 -0.04 8.45
CA LEU A 96 2.87 -0.87 9.31
C LEU A 96 2.60 -0.26 10.69
N THR A 97 3.58 0.47 11.23
CA THR A 97 3.50 1.12 12.54
C THR A 97 2.96 2.55 12.46
N SER A 98 2.78 3.08 11.25
CA SER A 98 2.20 4.39 11.02
C SER A 98 0.70 4.46 11.32
N ASN A 99 0.16 5.68 11.27
CA ASN A 99 -1.28 5.94 11.34
C ASN A 99 -2.00 5.83 9.98
N ILE A 100 -1.36 5.28 8.94
CA ILE A 100 -2.03 5.02 7.66
C ILE A 100 -3.16 4.00 7.87
N PRO A 101 -4.38 4.27 7.39
CA PRO A 101 -5.44 3.27 7.43
C PRO A 101 -5.00 1.97 6.74
N LYS A 102 -5.11 0.85 7.44
CA LYS A 102 -4.56 -0.45 6.99
C LYS A 102 -4.97 -0.85 5.57
N LEU A 103 -6.22 -0.57 5.21
CA LEU A 103 -6.74 -0.85 3.87
C LEU A 103 -6.10 0.06 2.79
N VAL A 104 -5.77 1.30 3.15
CA VAL A 104 -5.05 2.24 2.27
C VAL A 104 -3.60 1.76 2.08
N ALA A 105 -2.92 1.34 3.15
CA ALA A 105 -1.57 0.79 3.06
C ALA A 105 -1.52 -0.43 2.13
N ALA A 106 -2.47 -1.37 2.28
CA ALA A 106 -2.53 -2.56 1.43
C ALA A 106 -2.81 -2.27 -0.04
N ARG A 107 -3.56 -1.20 -0.36
CA ARG A 107 -3.76 -0.76 -1.74
C ARG A 107 -2.50 -0.12 -2.33
N LYS A 108 -1.78 0.67 -1.54
CA LYS A 108 -0.57 1.39 -1.98
C LYS A 108 0.66 0.49 -2.14
N TRP A 109 0.79 -0.55 -1.31
CA TRP A 109 1.95 -1.45 -1.29
C TRP A 109 1.49 -2.90 -1.39
N SER A 110 0.72 -3.19 -2.43
CA SER A 110 0.02 -4.49 -2.58
C SER A 110 0.95 -5.68 -2.83
N HIS A 111 2.22 -5.45 -3.17
CA HIS A 111 3.26 -6.49 -3.22
C HIS A 111 3.74 -6.94 -1.85
N ASP A 112 3.72 -6.04 -0.87
CA ASP A 112 4.14 -6.31 0.49
C ASP A 112 2.95 -6.75 1.35
N LEU A 113 1.80 -6.12 1.12
CA LEU A 113 0.63 -6.17 1.97
C LEU A 113 -0.60 -6.73 1.24
N SER A 114 -1.49 -7.34 2.02
CA SER A 114 -2.79 -7.86 1.60
C SER A 114 -3.87 -7.43 2.61
N GLY A 115 -5.14 -7.41 2.19
CA GLY A 115 -6.27 -7.14 3.09
C GLY A 115 -6.05 -5.94 4.03
N PRO A 116 -6.45 -6.00 5.32
CA PRO A 116 -6.16 -4.93 6.28
C PRO A 116 -4.69 -4.96 6.75
N ALA A 117 -3.76 -4.66 5.84
CA ALA A 117 -2.31 -4.61 6.06
C ALA A 117 -1.69 -5.91 6.61
N LYS A 118 -2.20 -7.07 6.21
CA LYS A 118 -1.60 -8.37 6.49
C LYS A 118 -0.40 -8.59 5.57
N LEU A 119 0.74 -8.97 6.16
CA LEU A 119 1.94 -9.28 5.39
C LEU A 119 1.71 -10.47 4.45
N ARG A 120 2.22 -10.39 3.22
CA ARG A 120 2.17 -11.52 2.28
C ARG A 120 3.16 -12.60 2.68
N VAL A 121 2.69 -13.85 2.70
CA VAL A 121 3.45 -15.04 3.11
C VAL A 121 4.73 -15.26 2.30
N ARG A 122 4.74 -14.85 1.03
CA ARG A 122 5.89 -15.02 0.13
C ARG A 122 6.82 -13.81 0.08
N ARG A 123 6.66 -12.85 0.99
CA ARG A 123 7.55 -11.69 1.03
C ARG A 123 8.95 -12.13 1.47
N VAL A 124 9.95 -11.83 0.64
CA VAL A 124 11.37 -11.99 0.95
C VAL A 124 11.88 -10.79 1.73
N HIS A 125 12.88 -10.96 2.59
CA HIS A 125 13.58 -9.84 3.22
C HIS A 125 14.27 -8.98 2.16
N ARG A 126 14.16 -7.65 2.31
CA ARG A 126 14.71 -6.67 1.38
C ARG A 126 15.40 -5.55 2.12
N GLY A 127 16.54 -5.11 1.61
CA GLY A 127 17.20 -3.91 2.09
C GLY A 127 17.53 -3.95 3.58
N ARG A 128 17.26 -2.86 4.29
CA ARG A 128 17.73 -2.66 5.66
C ARG A 128 16.79 -3.26 6.70
N SER A 129 17.38 -3.74 7.80
CA SER A 129 16.65 -4.15 9.01
C SER A 129 15.77 -3.02 9.55
N ALA A 130 14.66 -3.38 10.19
CA ALA A 130 13.75 -2.42 10.81
C ALA A 130 14.36 -1.68 11.99
N LEU A 131 15.39 -2.19 12.66
CA LEU A 131 16.09 -1.46 13.71
C LEU A 131 17.53 -1.17 13.28
N PRO A 132 17.99 0.08 13.38
CA PRO A 132 19.32 0.48 12.91
C PRO A 132 20.47 0.04 13.84
N ASN A 133 20.20 -0.50 15.02
CA ASN A 133 21.22 -0.87 16.01
C ASN A 133 21.02 -2.30 16.51
N GLU A 134 22.12 -3.04 16.66
CA GLU A 134 22.20 -4.47 16.98
C GLU A 134 21.77 -4.85 18.41
N ASP A 135 21.45 -3.85 19.25
CA ASP A 135 21.13 -4.06 20.67
C ASP A 135 19.63 -4.23 20.98
N GLY A 136 18.76 -4.09 19.98
CA GLY A 136 17.31 -4.22 20.11
C GLY A 136 16.77 -5.52 19.53
N GLU A 137 15.73 -6.09 20.15
CA GLU A 137 14.98 -7.20 19.54
C GLU A 137 14.39 -6.76 18.21
N ILE A 138 14.80 -7.40 17.11
CA ILE A 138 14.30 -7.10 15.77
C ILE A 138 12.79 -7.36 15.77
N PRO A 139 11.96 -6.38 15.36
CA PRO A 139 10.53 -6.53 15.41
C PRO A 139 10.08 -7.70 14.52
N SER A 140 8.99 -8.34 14.93
CA SER A 140 8.37 -9.40 14.16
C SER A 140 6.85 -9.26 14.11
N ILE A 141 6.24 -9.78 13.05
CA ILE A 141 4.79 -9.77 12.85
C ILE A 141 4.31 -11.13 12.35
N ASP A 142 3.12 -11.55 12.76
CA ASP A 142 2.53 -12.78 12.26
C ASP A 142 2.13 -12.63 10.78
N PHE A 143 2.35 -13.69 10.00
CA PHE A 143 1.75 -13.81 8.69
C PHE A 143 0.24 -13.99 8.87
N GLY A 144 -0.57 -13.03 8.41
CA GLY A 144 -1.99 -12.97 8.74
C GLY A 144 -2.76 -14.27 8.44
N GLY A 145 -2.97 -15.09 9.47
CA GLY A 145 -3.75 -16.34 9.42
C GLY A 145 -2.94 -17.64 9.20
N ARG A 146 -1.60 -17.62 9.21
CA ARG A 146 -0.75 -18.83 9.18
C ARG A 146 0.18 -18.88 10.38
N VAL A 147 0.66 -20.08 10.72
CA VAL A 147 1.73 -20.29 11.70
C VAL A 147 3.04 -19.74 11.12
N GLY A 148 3.67 -18.80 11.84
CA GLY A 148 4.98 -18.25 11.48
C GLY A 148 5.03 -16.73 11.67
N LYS A 149 6.21 -16.26 12.07
CA LYS A 149 6.52 -14.84 12.22
C LYS A 149 7.46 -14.38 11.12
N TYR A 150 7.21 -13.19 10.62
CA TYR A 150 8.15 -12.46 9.79
C TYR A 150 8.98 -11.54 10.67
N VAL A 151 10.30 -11.71 10.67
CA VAL A 151 11.25 -10.87 11.42
C VAL A 151 11.83 -9.83 10.49
N PHE A 152 11.75 -8.53 10.81
CA PHE A 152 12.23 -7.47 9.92
C PHE A 152 13.76 -7.30 9.94
N CYS A 153 14.50 -8.37 9.66
CA CYS A 153 15.98 -8.39 9.76
C CYS A 153 16.70 -7.81 8.54
N GLY A 154 15.99 -7.48 7.47
CA GLY A 154 16.61 -7.00 6.23
C GLY A 154 17.25 -8.12 5.41
N GLU A 155 17.75 -7.74 4.24
CA GLU A 155 18.38 -8.63 3.29
C GLU A 155 19.81 -8.97 3.71
N LYS A 156 20.17 -10.24 3.57
CA LYS A 156 21.54 -10.70 3.83
C LYS A 156 22.49 -10.05 2.82
N ASP A 157 23.63 -9.54 3.30
CA ASP A 157 24.66 -8.90 2.48
C ASP A 157 24.12 -7.68 1.70
N HIS A 158 23.13 -6.98 2.27
CA HIS A 158 22.50 -5.82 1.65
C HIS A 158 23.50 -4.71 1.31
N GLU A 159 23.64 -4.44 0.01
CA GLU A 159 24.34 -3.25 -0.49
C GLU A 159 23.41 -2.04 -0.49
N GLU A 160 23.71 -1.05 0.34
CA GLU A 160 22.91 0.17 0.42
C GLU A 160 23.15 1.07 -0.80
N VAL A 161 22.08 1.36 -1.54
CA VAL A 161 22.10 2.34 -2.64
C VAL A 161 21.53 3.65 -2.13
N ARG A 162 22.42 4.61 -1.84
CA ARG A 162 22.03 5.95 -1.43
C ARG A 162 22.07 6.91 -2.60
N TYR A 163 20.95 7.53 -2.91
CA TYR A 163 20.90 8.70 -3.79
C TYR A 163 20.89 9.99 -2.97
N ARG A 164 21.49 11.05 -3.49
CA ARG A 164 21.36 12.40 -2.95
C ARG A 164 19.91 12.84 -3.07
N GLU A 165 19.40 13.48 -2.03
CA GLU A 165 18.09 14.13 -2.12
C GLU A 165 18.16 15.28 -3.12
N LEU A 166 17.16 15.38 -3.98
CA LEU A 166 16.99 16.57 -4.80
C LEU A 166 16.56 17.71 -3.87
N SER A 167 17.36 18.78 -3.81
CA SER A 167 16.93 20.05 -3.20
C SER A 167 15.59 20.45 -3.82
N PRO A 168 14.63 20.98 -3.05
CA PRO A 168 13.29 21.32 -3.55
C PRO A 168 13.27 22.26 -4.76
N GLU A 169 14.36 22.96 -5.07
CA GLU A 169 14.53 23.72 -6.33
C GLU A 169 14.52 22.87 -7.61
N CYS A 170 14.68 21.55 -7.53
CA CYS A 170 14.77 20.66 -8.70
C CYS A 170 13.52 19.80 -8.95
N VAL A 171 12.51 19.88 -8.09
CA VAL A 171 11.21 19.27 -8.37
C VAL A 171 10.39 20.33 -9.08
N ALA A 172 10.34 20.27 -10.42
CA ALA A 172 9.38 21.07 -11.16
C ALA A 172 8.00 20.79 -10.56
N GLU A 173 7.40 21.80 -9.92
CA GLU A 173 6.03 21.69 -9.46
C GLU A 173 5.18 21.24 -10.65
N PRO A 174 4.35 20.20 -10.52
CA PRO A 174 3.32 19.97 -11.51
C PRO A 174 2.50 21.25 -11.56
N SER A 175 2.52 21.93 -12.70
CA SER A 175 1.76 23.16 -12.94
C SER A 175 0.36 22.96 -12.38
N ALA A 176 -0.01 23.77 -11.38
CA ALA A 176 -1.33 23.70 -10.78
C ALA A 176 -2.37 23.65 -11.90
N PRO A 177 -3.39 22.78 -11.82
CA PRO A 177 -4.46 22.79 -12.80
C PRO A 177 -5.07 24.19 -12.79
N VAL A 178 -5.00 24.85 -13.96
CA VAL A 178 -5.69 26.12 -14.19
C VAL A 178 -7.13 25.91 -13.78
N ARG A 179 -7.52 26.52 -12.65
CA ARG A 179 -8.89 26.48 -12.16
C ARG A 179 -9.72 27.31 -13.12
N ASP A 180 -10.42 26.62 -14.00
CA ASP A 180 -11.47 27.24 -14.79
C ASP A 180 -12.52 27.78 -13.81
N SER A 181 -12.55 29.11 -13.70
CA SER A 181 -13.35 29.84 -12.73
C SER A 181 -14.74 30.07 -13.30
N THR A 182 -15.48 28.98 -13.53
CA THR A 182 -16.92 29.04 -13.78
C THR A 182 -17.68 28.72 -12.49
N PRO A 183 -18.46 29.66 -11.93
CA PRO A 183 -19.21 29.42 -10.70
C PRO A 183 -20.38 28.47 -10.97
N LYS A 184 -20.30 27.23 -10.50
CA LYS A 184 -21.48 26.35 -10.37
C LYS A 184 -22.19 26.67 -9.07
N ASN A 185 -23.17 27.55 -9.18
CA ASN A 185 -24.23 27.70 -8.19
C ASN A 185 -25.23 26.56 -8.37
N THR A 186 -25.34 25.66 -7.39
CA THR A 186 -26.65 25.15 -6.92
C THR A 186 -26.48 24.48 -5.56
N ASN A 187 -27.03 25.14 -4.55
CA ASN A 187 -27.41 24.60 -3.26
C ASN A 187 -28.38 23.40 -3.37
N LYS A 188 -28.53 22.73 -2.22
CA LYS A 188 -29.55 21.73 -1.79
C LYS A 188 -28.98 20.31 -1.76
N GLY A 189 -28.99 19.57 -0.66
CA GLY A 189 -29.78 19.67 0.57
C GLY A 189 -30.07 18.23 1.00
N HIS A 190 -29.65 17.88 2.20
CA HIS A 190 -29.77 16.54 2.78
C HIS A 190 -31.19 16.33 3.28
N ASN A 191 -32.03 15.58 2.56
CA ASN A 191 -33.36 15.19 3.05
C ASN A 191 -33.48 13.65 3.00
N GLN A 192 -33.13 13.02 4.11
CA GLN A 192 -33.75 11.74 4.49
C GLN A 192 -35.22 12.03 4.80
N PHE A 193 -36.16 11.40 4.10
CA PHE A 193 -37.48 11.10 4.66
C PHE A 193 -38.15 9.99 3.85
N THR A 194 -38.47 8.91 4.55
CA THR A 194 -39.31 7.79 4.12
C THR A 194 -40.77 8.27 4.05
N PRO A 195 -41.51 8.09 2.96
CA PRO A 195 -42.95 8.32 2.99
C PRO A 195 -43.64 7.12 3.63
N VAL A 196 -44.00 7.27 4.90
CA VAL A 196 -45.18 6.61 5.48
C VAL A 196 -46.35 7.44 4.97
N ASP A 197 -47.09 6.93 3.97
CA ASP A 197 -48.49 7.30 3.65
C ASP A 197 -48.90 6.66 2.30
N GLN A 198 -49.28 5.39 2.36
CA GLN A 198 -50.27 4.79 1.44
C GLN A 198 -51.34 4.03 2.25
N LEU A 199 -51.71 4.61 3.40
CA LEU A 199 -53.00 4.35 4.04
C LEU A 199 -54.02 5.27 3.35
N MET A 200 -54.49 4.86 2.17
CA MET A 200 -55.76 5.35 1.66
C MET A 200 -56.84 4.43 2.21
N VAL A 201 -57.51 4.95 3.22
CA VAL A 201 -58.83 4.54 3.68
C VAL A 201 -59.81 5.23 2.74
N ASP A 202 -60.53 4.46 1.95
CA ASP A 202 -61.83 4.86 1.40
C ASP A 202 -62.77 3.67 1.63
N ASP A 203 -63.50 3.73 2.75
CA ASP A 203 -64.83 3.12 2.95
C ASP A 203 -65.80 3.78 1.93
N ASP A 204 -66.84 3.20 1.33
CA ASP A 204 -67.73 2.07 1.57
C ASP A 204 -68.28 1.64 0.19
N GLU A 205 -68.46 0.34 -0.07
CA GLU A 205 -69.78 -0.15 -0.49
C GLU A 205 -69.85 -1.69 -0.41
N GLU A 206 -70.83 -2.09 0.38
CA GLU A 206 -71.41 -3.39 0.66
C GLU A 206 -71.65 -4.27 -0.57
N TYR A 207 -71.19 -5.53 -0.55
CA TYR A 207 -71.98 -6.65 -1.04
C TYR A 207 -71.68 -7.94 -0.27
N THR A 208 -72.76 -8.66 -0.03
CA THR A 208 -73.04 -9.74 0.90
C THR A 208 -72.31 -11.08 0.65
N VAL A 209 -71.91 -11.68 1.77
CA VAL A 209 -71.77 -13.12 2.13
C VAL A 209 -71.99 -14.21 1.07
N ASP A 210 -71.07 -15.18 1.02
CA ASP A 210 -71.46 -16.59 1.17
C ASP A 210 -70.36 -17.45 1.84
N LEU A 211 -70.81 -18.35 2.71
CA LEU A 211 -70.03 -19.26 3.54
C LEU A 211 -69.45 -20.41 2.71
N GLY A 212 -68.16 -20.70 2.91
CA GLY A 212 -67.53 -21.92 2.42
C GLY A 212 -66.50 -22.46 3.40
N HIS A 213 -66.96 -23.25 4.36
CA HIS A 213 -66.12 -24.14 5.16
C HIS A 213 -65.22 -25.01 4.27
N GLN A 214 -63.95 -25.20 4.64
CA GLN A 214 -63.44 -26.52 5.03
C GLN A 214 -61.96 -26.48 5.46
N ILE A 215 -61.77 -26.78 6.73
CA ILE A 215 -60.55 -27.33 7.31
C ILE A 215 -60.36 -28.74 6.75
N THR A 216 -59.17 -29.09 6.27
CA THR A 216 -58.67 -30.47 6.36
C THR A 216 -57.17 -30.48 6.65
N HIS A 217 -56.84 -31.04 7.80
CA HIS A 217 -55.56 -31.69 8.07
C HIS A 217 -55.32 -32.80 7.04
N ASN A 218 -54.05 -33.04 6.67
CA ASN A 218 -53.62 -34.42 6.61
C ASN A 218 -52.14 -34.63 6.91
N VAL A 219 -51.95 -35.60 7.78
CA VAL A 219 -50.71 -36.22 8.23
C VAL A 219 -50.44 -37.43 7.31
N LYS A 220 -49.16 -37.84 7.32
CA LYS A 220 -48.59 -39.17 6.99
C LYS A 220 -47.95 -39.38 5.62
N GLY A 221 -46.72 -39.87 5.72
CA GLY A 221 -45.80 -40.38 4.72
C GLY A 221 -44.46 -40.57 5.40
#